data_AF-A0A972KTG0-F1
#
_entry.id   AF-A0A972KTG0-F1
#
_cell.length_a   1.000
_cell.length_b   1.000
_cell.length_c   1.000
_cell.angle_alpha   90.00
_cell.angle_beta   90.00
_cell.angle_gamma   90.00
#
_symmetry.space_group_name_H-M   'P 1'
#
loop_
_entity.id
_entity.type
_entity.pdbx_description
1 polymer ?
#
loop_
_entity_poly.entity_id
_entity_poly.type
_entity_poly.pdbx_seq_one_letter_code
_entity_poly.pdbx_strand_id
1 'polypeptide(L)'
;MSLEPKSSFWKQLVWPWKPESNREAGSAVVQNFLLHWFPNRVSLKSLSFSYSMYLGTITFTLFLVLTVTGIFLMFFYTPSVERAYWSMTSSSP
;
A
#
# COMPACT_ATOMS: atom_id res chain seq x y z
N MET A 1 -34.31 16.51 -34.15
CA MET A 1 -33.36 16.99 -33.12
C MET A 1 -33.03 15.81 -32.21
N SER A 2 -32.19 14.90 -32.68
CA SER A 2 -31.84 13.67 -31.96
C SER A 2 -30.85 14.04 -30.86
N LEU A 3 -31.31 13.97 -29.61
CA LEU A 3 -30.51 14.35 -28.45
C LEU A 3 -29.27 13.45 -28.39
N GLU A 4 -28.12 14.05 -28.68
CA GLU A 4 -26.82 13.44 -28.42
C GLU A 4 -26.80 12.95 -26.96
N PRO A 5 -26.50 11.67 -26.71
CA PRO A 5 -26.21 11.25 -25.35
C PRO A 5 -24.89 11.94 -24.98
N LYS A 6 -24.98 13.08 -24.29
CA LYS A 6 -23.86 13.75 -23.60
C LYS A 6 -23.11 12.67 -22.85
N SER A 7 -22.04 12.16 -23.45
CA SER A 7 -21.23 11.10 -22.87
C SER A 7 -20.75 11.68 -21.56
N SER A 8 -21.32 11.15 -20.48
CA SER A 8 -21.23 11.74 -19.16
C SER A 8 -19.74 11.94 -18.87
N PHE A 9 -19.34 13.14 -18.48
CA PHE A 9 -17.97 13.45 -18.05
C PHE A 9 -17.39 12.37 -17.11
N TRP A 10 -18.26 11.79 -16.29
CA TRP A 10 -17.98 10.62 -15.45
C TRP A 10 -17.45 9.39 -16.20
N LYS A 11 -17.97 9.08 -17.39
CA LYS A 11 -17.49 7.98 -18.24
C LYS A 11 -16.08 8.24 -18.74
N GLN A 12 -15.75 9.48 -19.13
CA GLN A 12 -14.38 9.85 -19.53
C GLN A 12 -13.40 9.78 -18.36
N LEU A 13 -13.83 10.17 -17.16
CA LEU A 13 -12.99 10.12 -15.96
C LEU A 13 -12.70 8.68 -15.51
N VAL A 14 -13.67 7.75 -15.62
CA VAL A 14 -13.49 6.35 -15.19
C VAL A 14 -12.95 5.42 -16.29
N TRP A 15 -12.91 5.89 -17.54
CA TRP A 15 -12.43 5.11 -18.69
C TRP A 15 -11.02 4.51 -18.50
N PRO A 16 -10.02 5.22 -17.95
CA PRO A 16 -8.68 4.65 -17.73
C PRO A 16 -8.66 3.43 -16.81
N TRP A 17 -9.69 3.27 -15.97
CA TRP A 17 -9.82 2.18 -14.99
C TRP A 17 -10.59 0.97 -15.52
N LYS A 18 -11.15 1.05 -16.72
CA LYS A 18 -11.89 -0.04 -17.38
C LYS A 18 -11.53 -0.14 -18.87
N PRO A 19 -10.27 -0.46 -19.20
CA PRO A 19 -9.90 -0.70 -20.60
C PRO A 19 -10.59 -1.97 -21.12
N GLU A 20 -11.17 -1.91 -22.31
CA GLU A 20 -11.86 -3.05 -22.94
C GLU A 20 -10.88 -3.93 -23.74
N SER A 21 -9.72 -3.39 -24.10
CA SER A 21 -8.67 -4.12 -24.85
C SER A 21 -7.26 -3.91 -24.30
N ASN A 22 -6.35 -4.85 -24.59
CA ASN A 22 -4.93 -4.75 -24.19
C ASN A 22 -4.22 -3.50 -24.75
N ARG A 23 -4.64 -3.05 -25.94
CA ARG A 23 -4.09 -1.84 -26.56
C ARG A 23 -4.55 -0.60 -25.82
N GLU A 24 -5.82 -0.56 -25.48
CA GLU A 24 -6.44 0.52 -24.71
C GLU A 24 -5.87 0.62 -23.29
N ALA A 25 -5.63 -0.51 -22.62
CA ALA A 25 -4.97 -0.53 -21.31
C ALA A 25 -3.56 0.08 -21.36
N GLY A 26 -2.78 -0.24 -22.41
CA GLY A 26 -1.48 0.39 -22.64
C GLY A 26 -1.57 1.88 -22.90
N SER A 27 -2.52 2.32 -23.73
CA SER A 27 -2.78 3.74 -23.98
C SER A 27 -3.22 4.48 -22.71
N ALA A 28 -4.05 3.87 -21.86
CA ALA A 28 -4.49 4.44 -20.60
C ALA A 28 -3.32 4.65 -19.63
N VAL A 29 -2.41 3.68 -19.49
CA VAL A 29 -1.22 3.81 -18.64
C VAL A 29 -0.29 4.92 -19.14
N VAL A 30 -0.03 5.01 -20.44
CA VAL A 30 0.84 6.05 -21.02
C VAL A 30 0.23 7.45 -20.89
N GLN A 31 -1.10 7.58 -21.02
CA GLN A 31 -1.79 8.86 -20.95
C GLN A 31 -2.07 9.35 -19.52
N ASN A 32 -1.97 8.48 -18.51
CA ASN A 32 -2.28 8.82 -17.11
C ASN A 32 -1.05 8.64 -16.20
N PHE A 33 -0.64 9.73 -15.56
CA PHE A 33 0.49 9.72 -14.64
C PHE A 33 0.29 8.75 -13.45
N LEU A 34 -0.91 8.70 -12.88
CA LEU A 34 -1.22 7.80 -11.76
C LEU A 34 -1.09 6.33 -12.14
N LEU A 35 -1.41 5.99 -13.40
CA LEU A 35 -1.36 4.61 -13.86
C LEU A 35 0.06 4.15 -14.22
N HIS A 36 1.04 5.05 -14.40
CA HIS A 36 2.45 4.66 -14.59
C HIS A 36 3.04 3.89 -13.42
N TRP A 37 2.54 4.15 -12.20
CA TRP A 37 2.97 3.44 -11.01
C TRP A 37 2.55 1.97 -11.03
N PHE A 38 1.47 1.65 -11.74
CA PHE A 38 0.90 0.31 -11.75
C PHE A 38 1.19 -0.40 -13.08
N PRO A 39 1.50 -1.70 -13.05
CA PRO A 39 1.74 -2.44 -14.28
C PRO A 39 0.46 -2.52 -15.14
N ASN A 40 0.59 -2.28 -16.44
CA ASN A 40 -0.48 -2.45 -17.43
C ASN A 40 -1.04 -3.89 -17.46
N ARG A 41 -0.20 -4.88 -17.12
CA ARG A 41 -0.59 -6.30 -17.12
C ARG A 41 -0.09 -6.96 -15.85
N VAL A 42 -0.97 -7.76 -15.26
CA VAL A 42 -0.66 -8.61 -14.11
C VAL A 42 -1.09 -10.04 -14.43
N SER A 43 -0.29 -11.03 -14.05
CA SER A 43 -0.69 -12.42 -14.23
C SER A 43 -1.71 -12.82 -13.14
N LEU A 44 -2.74 -13.57 -13.50
CA LEU A 44 -3.71 -14.07 -12.50
C LEU A 44 -3.03 -15.00 -11.49
N LYS A 45 -1.97 -15.70 -11.90
CA LYS A 45 -1.19 -16.60 -11.05
C LYS A 45 -0.40 -15.84 -9.97
N SER A 46 0.13 -14.65 -10.28
CA SER A 46 0.79 -13.77 -9.30
C SER A 46 -0.18 -13.06 -8.37
N LEU A 47 -1.45 -12.93 -8.78
CA LEU A 47 -2.54 -12.46 -7.93
C LEU A 47 -3.16 -13.57 -7.08
N SER A 48 -2.66 -14.81 -7.17
CA SER A 48 -3.12 -15.90 -6.32
C SER A 48 -2.91 -15.53 -4.86
N PHE A 49 -4.02 -15.44 -4.14
CA PHE A 49 -4.08 -15.08 -2.72
C PHE A 49 -3.12 -15.93 -1.89
N SER A 50 -2.96 -17.22 -2.22
CA SER A 50 -2.06 -18.13 -1.50
C SER A 50 -0.59 -17.73 -1.53
N TYR A 51 -0.11 -17.06 -2.59
CA TYR A 51 1.30 -16.69 -2.71
C TYR A 51 1.64 -15.41 -1.92
N SER A 52 0.81 -14.38 -2.01
CA SER A 52 1.05 -13.11 -1.32
C SER A 52 0.57 -13.12 0.14
N MET A 53 -0.44 -13.91 0.50
CA MET A 53 -1.01 -13.87 1.84
C MET A 53 -0.10 -14.44 2.91
N TYR A 54 0.68 -15.48 2.63
CA TYR A 54 1.61 -15.97 3.65
C TYR A 54 2.65 -14.91 4.02
N LEU A 55 3.32 -14.30 3.04
CA LEU A 55 4.33 -13.27 3.31
C LEU A 55 3.69 -11.96 3.83
N GLY A 56 2.52 -11.57 3.29
CA GLY A 56 1.78 -10.39 3.72
C GLY A 56 1.26 -10.51 5.15
N THR A 57 0.65 -11.64 5.51
CA THR A 57 0.16 -11.90 6.87
C THR A 57 1.31 -11.98 7.87
N ILE A 58 2.44 -12.60 7.51
CA ILE A 58 3.64 -12.64 8.37
C ILE A 58 4.13 -11.21 8.63
N THR A 59 4.37 -10.42 7.58
CA THR A 59 4.89 -9.05 7.74
C THR A 59 3.91 -8.14 8.49
N PHE A 60 2.61 -8.23 8.22
CA PHE A 60 1.57 -7.49 8.94
C PHE A 60 1.52 -7.87 10.43
N THR A 61 1.59 -9.17 10.74
CA THR A 61 1.59 -9.67 12.12
C THR A 61 2.84 -9.21 12.86
N LEU A 62 4.02 -9.33 12.24
CA LEU A 62 5.27 -8.84 12.81
C LEU A 62 5.23 -7.33 13.04
N PHE A 63 4.72 -6.56 12.08
CA PHE A 63 4.57 -5.12 12.22
C PHE A 63 3.65 -4.75 13.39
N LEU A 64 2.54 -5.46 13.56
CA LEU A 64 1.61 -5.25 14.68
C LEU A 64 2.29 -5.57 16.02
N VAL A 65 2.97 -6.72 16.13
CA VAL A 65 3.72 -7.10 17.35
C VAL A 65 4.80 -6.07 17.68
N LEU A 66 5.60 -5.64 16.70
CA LEU A 66 6.64 -4.62 16.91
C LEU A 66 6.04 -3.26 17.30
N THR A 67 4.91 -2.89 16.70
CA THR A 67 4.25 -1.62 17.02
C THR A 67 3.74 -1.62 18.46
N VAL A 68 3.05 -2.69 18.88
CA VAL A 68 2.52 -2.80 20.25
C VAL A 68 3.65 -2.85 21.27
N THR A 69 4.65 -3.70 21.06
CA THR A 69 5.80 -3.80 21.99
C THR A 69 6.66 -2.54 21.98
N GLY A 70 6.83 -1.88 20.83
CA GLY A 70 7.54 -0.61 20.70
C GLY A 70 6.85 0.53 21.45
N ILE A 71 5.52 0.61 21.39
CA ILE A 71 4.74 1.58 22.17
C ILE A 71 4.96 1.34 23.66
N PHE A 72 4.92 0.08 24.12
CA PHE A 72 5.22 -0.22 25.53
C PHE A 72 6.64 0.19 25.91
N LEU A 73 7.64 -0.08 25.06
CA LEU A 73 9.00 0.37 25.30
C LEU A 73 9.11 1.89 25.40
N MET A 74 8.36 2.67 24.61
CA MET A 74 8.38 4.14 24.71
C MET A 74 7.92 4.67 26.08
N PHE A 75 7.06 3.95 26.80
CA PHE A 75 6.65 4.33 28.16
C PHE A 75 7.71 4.01 29.22
N PHE A 76 8.50 2.95 29.01
CA PHE A 76 9.53 2.51 29.98
C PHE A 76 10.94 3.03 29.66
N TYR A 77 11.19 3.44 28.42
CA TYR A 77 12.49 3.90 27.95
C TYR A 77 12.63 5.42 28.10
N THR A 78 13.79 5.87 28.60
CA THR A 78 14.13 7.30 28.68
C THR A 78 15.05 7.69 27.52
N PRO A 79 14.64 8.59 26.60
CA PRO A 79 15.47 9.03 25.49
C PRO A 79 16.51 10.08 25.94
N SER A 80 17.52 9.66 26.70
CA SER A 80 18.69 10.48 27.07
C SER A 80 19.96 9.62 26.98
N VAL A 81 21.04 10.20 26.44
CA VAL A 81 22.33 9.51 26.26
C VAL A 81 22.87 9.00 27.59
N GLU A 82 22.68 9.77 28.66
CA GLU A 82 23.17 9.50 30.01
C GLU A 82 22.34 8.43 30.74
N ARG A 83 21.04 8.32 30.40
CA ARG A 83 20.08 7.46 31.13
C ARG A 83 19.61 6.23 30.35
N ALA A 84 19.89 6.16 29.05
CA ALA A 84 19.45 5.06 28.17
C ALA A 84 19.88 3.69 28.71
N TYR A 85 21.17 3.53 29.05
CA TYR A 85 21.71 2.27 29.57
C TYR A 85 21.09 1.86 30.91
N TRP A 86 20.93 2.83 31.82
CA TRP A 86 20.35 2.59 33.14
C TRP A 86 18.85 2.24 33.07
N SER A 87 18.11 2.87 32.16
CA SER A 87 16.69 2.56 31.93
C SER A 87 16.47 1.14 31.40
N MET A 88 17.47 0.54 30.76
CA MET A 88 17.43 -0.86 30.31
C MET A 88 17.84 -1.87 31.39
N THR A 89 18.69 -1.47 32.35
CA THR A 89 19.36 -2.43 33.28
C THR A 89 18.70 -2.49 34.66
N SER A 90 17.73 -1.63 35.00
CA SER A 90 17.06 -1.53 36.32
C SER A 90 17.98 -1.21 37.52
N SER A 91 19.30 -1.32 37.36
CA SER A 91 20.29 -0.88 38.33
C SER A 91 20.42 0.63 38.26
N SER A 92 19.74 1.35 39.14
CA SER A 92 20.13 2.73 39.44
C SER A 92 21.43 2.68 40.24
N PRO A 93 22.46 3.50 39.94
CA PRO A 93 23.44 3.86 40.96
C PRO A 93 22.79 4.67 42.10
#